data_AF-A0A2E4DBX2-F1
#
_entry.id   AF-A0A2E4DBX2-F1
#
_cell.length_a   1.000
_cell.length_b   1.000
_cell.length_c   1.000
_cell.angle_alpha   90.00
_cell.angle_beta   90.00
_cell.angle_gamma   90.00
#
_symmetry.space_group_name_H-M   'P 1'
#
loop_
_entity.id
_entity.type
_entity.pdbx_description
1 polymer ?
#
loop_
_entity_poly.entity_id
_entity_poly.type
_entity_poly.pdbx_seq_one_letter_code
_entity_poly.pdbx_strand_id
1 'polypeptide(L)'
;MTYSKLNLLVLALTTLLITGCRPNQPATDYAVTKPIDKKSKDDKKSSSSDEAAETVESSGEELEPTPQEPQEELTDLEIGSVHKTCQNAKARGQLLESHEEIFFPATMGCHFNKTGHHVNDLNAQGNGPIKNMYIRARTEQYQTLKLKENVTVCGMKFEFEEQSMQYDDEIFLTLNDYVLMMSTDYSENSPSKLYRHRGLKVNDYGLTEYKWLGKNSLYNLDYNRYLTPHYCLGTGLNKKKCHVPKTQEKGRIKLDIPDLEIVKIGLLNEKEARSTHDTHLKFGFVATGDDDTNAEGDIDCRHSDFGFKVIVQYVENP
;
A
#
# COMPACT_ATOMS: atom_id res chain seq x y z
N MET A 1 -70.35 -38.69 2.20
CA MET A 1 -69.75 -38.05 3.40
C MET A 1 -68.25 -37.99 3.20
N THR A 2 -67.66 -36.86 3.55
CA THR A 2 -66.64 -36.17 2.76
C THR A 2 -65.19 -36.40 3.22
N TYR A 3 -64.38 -36.78 2.24
CA TYR A 3 -62.93 -36.63 2.02
C TYR A 3 -62.02 -36.02 3.11
N SER A 4 -61.04 -36.83 3.54
CA SER A 4 -59.82 -36.43 4.25
C SER A 4 -58.79 -35.89 3.26
N LYS A 5 -58.32 -34.65 3.46
CA LYS A 5 -57.26 -34.00 2.66
C LYS A 5 -55.93 -34.12 3.38
N LEU A 6 -55.01 -34.85 2.76
CA LEU A 6 -53.60 -34.98 3.11
C LEU A 6 -52.86 -33.76 2.55
N ASN A 7 -52.33 -32.89 3.41
CA ASN A 7 -51.46 -31.78 3.01
C ASN A 7 -50.01 -32.29 2.92
N LEU A 8 -49.56 -32.56 1.69
CA LEU A 8 -48.17 -32.85 1.38
C LEU A 8 -47.47 -31.51 1.10
N LEU A 9 -46.69 -31.02 2.08
CA LEU A 9 -45.88 -29.82 1.95
C LEU A 9 -44.57 -30.19 1.24
N VAL A 10 -44.47 -29.90 -0.06
CA VAL A 10 -43.24 -30.07 -0.85
C VAL A 10 -42.37 -28.84 -0.61
N LEU A 11 -41.31 -28.98 0.20
CA LEU A 11 -40.27 -27.97 0.35
C LEU A 11 -39.30 -28.12 -0.84
N ALA A 12 -39.44 -27.26 -1.86
CA ALA A 12 -38.47 -27.15 -2.93
C ALA A 12 -37.27 -26.34 -2.43
N LEU A 13 -36.14 -27.03 -2.25
CA LEU A 13 -34.86 -26.45 -1.85
C LEU A 13 -34.16 -25.92 -3.12
N THR A 14 -34.30 -24.63 -3.40
CA THR A 14 -33.62 -23.96 -4.51
C THR A 14 -32.22 -23.53 -4.05
N THR A 15 -31.22 -24.37 -4.29
CA THR A 15 -29.80 -23.98 -4.22
C THR A 15 -29.45 -23.12 -5.42
N LEU A 16 -29.40 -21.80 -5.22
CA LEU A 16 -28.84 -20.85 -6.17
C LEU A 16 -27.30 -20.92 -6.06
N LEU A 17 -26.64 -21.58 -7.02
CA LEU A 17 -25.20 -21.50 -7.19
C LEU A 17 -24.87 -20.15 -7.83
N ILE A 18 -24.52 -19.16 -6.99
CA ILE A 18 -23.93 -17.91 -7.46
C ILE A 18 -22.48 -18.21 -7.81
N THR A 19 -22.23 -18.54 -9.08
CA THR A 19 -20.87 -18.50 -9.64
C THR A 19 -20.47 -17.03 -9.73
N GLY A 20 -19.70 -16.56 -8.75
CA GLY A 20 -19.17 -15.20 -8.73
C GLY A 20 -18.24 -14.96 -9.92
N CYS A 21 -18.72 -14.19 -10.91
CA CYS A 21 -17.85 -13.59 -11.91
C CYS A 21 -16.89 -12.63 -11.19
N ARG A 22 -15.60 -12.95 -11.15
CA ARG A 22 -14.56 -12.00 -10.71
C ARG A 22 -14.52 -10.84 -11.71
N PRO A 23 -14.69 -9.58 -11.28
CA PRO A 23 -14.50 -8.45 -12.18
C PRO A 23 -13.04 -8.39 -12.62
N ASN A 24 -12.83 -8.16 -13.92
CA ASN A 24 -11.52 -7.94 -14.50
C ASN A 24 -10.98 -6.62 -13.92
N GLN A 25 -9.93 -6.68 -13.09
CA GLN A 25 -9.24 -5.46 -12.65
C GLN A 25 -8.46 -4.87 -13.82
N PRO A 26 -8.64 -3.59 -14.18
CA PRO A 26 -7.81 -2.95 -15.19
C PRO A 26 -6.38 -2.81 -14.67
N ALA A 27 -5.40 -3.02 -15.56
CA ALA A 27 -4.00 -2.74 -15.27
C ALA A 27 -3.87 -1.27 -14.82
N THR A 28 -3.26 -1.04 -13.67
CA THR A 28 -3.02 0.30 -13.13
C THR A 28 -1.95 1.00 -13.96
N ASP A 29 -2.32 2.12 -14.60
CA ASP A 29 -1.39 3.02 -15.29
C ASP A 29 -0.51 3.74 -14.26
N TYR A 30 0.62 3.13 -13.89
CA TYR A 30 1.72 3.86 -13.30
C TYR A 30 2.62 4.38 -14.41
N ALA A 31 2.83 5.70 -14.42
CA ALA A 31 3.76 6.37 -15.31
C ALA A 31 5.18 5.81 -15.08
N VAL A 32 5.59 4.90 -15.97
CA VAL A 32 6.96 4.41 -16.08
C VAL A 32 7.84 5.60 -16.46
N THR A 33 8.64 6.12 -15.54
CA THR A 33 9.79 6.95 -15.91
C THR A 33 10.68 6.11 -16.83
N LYS A 34 10.76 6.52 -18.11
CA LYS A 34 11.55 5.81 -19.13
C LYS A 34 12.98 5.58 -18.62
N PRO A 35 13.54 4.37 -18.74
CA PRO A 35 14.94 4.15 -18.45
C PRO A 35 15.78 4.98 -19.42
N ILE A 36 16.77 5.70 -18.88
CA ILE A 36 17.78 6.41 -19.65
C ILE A 36 18.62 5.35 -20.36
N ASP A 37 18.44 5.22 -21.68
CA ASP A 37 19.26 4.38 -22.55
C ASP A 37 20.74 4.81 -22.47
N LYS A 38 21.54 4.13 -21.64
CA LYS A 38 23.00 4.17 -21.77
C LYS A 38 23.42 3.10 -22.75
N LYS A 39 23.77 3.54 -23.97
CA LYS A 39 24.45 2.73 -24.99
C LYS A 39 25.71 2.09 -24.37
N SER A 40 25.65 0.78 -24.16
CA SER A 40 26.83 -0.07 -23.96
C SER A 40 27.60 -0.14 -25.28
N LYS A 41 28.88 0.23 -25.26
CA LYS A 41 29.84 -0.04 -26.34
C LYS A 41 30.70 -1.22 -25.89
N ASP A 42 30.67 -2.28 -26.69
CA ASP A 42 31.46 -3.49 -26.49
C ASP A 42 32.97 -3.22 -26.56
N ASP A 43 33.70 -3.71 -25.56
CA ASP A 43 35.15 -3.77 -25.54
C ASP A 43 35.67 -4.95 -26.38
N LYS A 44 36.49 -4.64 -27.39
CA LYS A 44 37.38 -5.61 -28.04
C LYS A 44 38.82 -5.10 -27.99
N LYS A 45 39.65 -5.87 -27.30
CA LYS A 45 41.08 -5.66 -27.01
C LYS A 45 41.96 -5.80 -28.26
N SER A 46 42.85 -4.83 -28.55
CA SER A 46 44.25 -5.05 -29.00
C SER A 46 45.01 -3.74 -29.33
N SER A 47 46.18 -3.60 -28.69
CA SER A 47 47.46 -2.99 -29.14
C SER A 47 47.57 -1.53 -29.63
N SER A 48 48.31 -0.75 -28.82
CA SER A 48 49.36 0.24 -29.12
C SER A 48 49.27 1.16 -30.35
N SER A 49 49.20 2.48 -30.10
CA SER A 49 50.29 3.46 -30.30
C SER A 49 49.74 4.89 -30.27
N ASP A 50 50.44 5.76 -29.57
CA ASP A 50 50.56 7.23 -29.60
C ASP A 50 49.55 8.14 -30.34
N GLU A 51 49.32 9.29 -29.69
CA GLU A 51 48.88 10.59 -30.22
C GLU A 51 47.45 10.75 -30.76
N ALA A 52 46.59 11.39 -29.94
CA ALA A 52 46.10 12.76 -30.13
C ALA A 52 44.86 12.97 -29.24
N ALA A 53 44.94 13.90 -28.29
CA ALA A 53 43.84 14.27 -27.41
C ALA A 53 42.84 15.14 -28.18
N GLU A 54 41.75 14.52 -28.64
CA GLU A 54 40.58 15.21 -29.20
C GLU A 54 39.54 15.37 -28.08
N THR A 55 39.52 16.56 -27.49
CA THR A 55 38.50 17.02 -26.53
C THR A 55 37.16 17.14 -27.24
N VAL A 56 36.33 16.11 -27.10
CA VAL A 56 34.92 16.15 -27.50
C VAL A 56 34.13 16.88 -26.41
N GLU A 57 33.88 18.17 -26.63
CA GLU A 57 32.91 18.96 -25.88
C GLU A 57 31.50 18.40 -26.12
N SER A 58 31.02 17.56 -25.19
CA SER A 58 29.64 17.15 -25.15
C SER A 58 28.82 18.28 -24.50
N SER A 59 28.16 19.08 -25.34
CA SER A 59 27.16 20.07 -24.92
C SER A 59 25.92 19.33 -24.40
N GLY A 60 25.98 18.90 -23.13
CA GLY A 60 24.81 18.44 -22.39
C GLY A 60 23.89 19.62 -22.16
N GLU A 61 22.76 19.64 -22.86
CA GLU A 61 21.66 20.58 -22.62
C GLU A 61 21.10 20.28 -21.22
N GLU A 62 21.54 21.07 -20.24
CA GLU A 62 21.07 21.02 -18.86
C GLU A 62 19.61 21.48 -18.88
N LEU A 63 18.68 20.52 -18.87
CA LEU A 63 17.26 20.79 -18.76
C LEU A 63 17.02 21.57 -17.48
N GLU A 64 16.65 22.85 -17.62
CA GLU A 64 16.34 23.70 -16.49
C GLU A 64 15.25 23.04 -15.63
N PRO A 65 15.45 22.94 -14.30
CA PRO A 65 14.48 22.31 -13.43
C PRO A 65 13.15 23.06 -13.51
N THR A 66 12.10 22.36 -13.93
CA THR A 66 10.75 22.92 -13.96
C THR A 66 10.39 23.43 -12.56
N PRO A 67 9.95 24.69 -12.40
CA PRO A 67 9.56 25.21 -11.09
C PRO A 67 8.52 24.30 -10.45
N GLN A 68 8.87 23.65 -9.33
CA GLN A 68 7.90 22.86 -8.57
C GLN A 68 6.92 23.84 -7.93
N GLU A 69 5.63 23.65 -8.22
CA GLU A 69 4.56 24.41 -7.59
C GLU A 69 4.64 24.19 -6.07
N PRO A 70 4.56 25.26 -5.23
CA PRO A 70 4.66 25.12 -3.79
C PRO A 70 3.58 24.16 -3.27
N GLN A 71 3.98 23.03 -2.70
CA GLN A 71 3.04 22.13 -2.05
C GLN A 71 2.50 22.81 -0.79
N GLU A 72 1.18 23.03 -0.74
CA GLU A 72 0.53 23.72 0.38
C GLU A 72 0.50 22.82 1.62
N GLU A 73 1.41 23.09 2.54
CA GLU A 73 1.54 22.41 3.82
C GLU A 73 0.22 22.47 4.62
N LEU A 74 -0.23 21.34 5.15
CA LEU A 74 -1.33 21.27 6.12
C LEU A 74 -0.89 21.91 7.44
N THR A 75 -1.66 22.88 7.94
CA THR A 75 -1.33 23.57 9.18
C THR A 75 -1.96 22.88 10.39
N ASP A 76 -1.32 22.98 11.55
CA ASP A 76 -1.90 22.51 12.83
C ASP A 76 -3.29 23.12 13.11
N LEU A 77 -3.52 24.34 12.62
CA LEU A 77 -4.80 25.03 12.73
C LEU A 77 -5.89 24.35 11.89
N GLU A 78 -5.57 23.94 10.66
CA GLU A 78 -6.49 23.20 9.79
C GLU A 78 -6.83 21.83 10.40
N ILE A 79 -5.82 21.06 10.80
CA ILE A 79 -6.02 19.75 11.46
C ILE A 79 -6.90 19.91 12.70
N GLY A 80 -6.58 20.89 13.55
CA GLY A 80 -7.32 21.18 14.78
C GLY A 80 -8.77 21.60 14.52
N SER A 81 -9.01 22.41 13.49
CA SER A 81 -10.35 22.84 13.08
C SER A 81 -11.21 21.66 12.63
N VAL A 82 -10.69 20.83 11.74
CA VAL A 82 -11.38 19.67 11.17
C VAL A 82 -11.66 18.63 12.24
N HIS A 83 -10.67 18.32 13.08
CA HIS A 83 -10.86 17.41 14.20
C HIS A 83 -11.94 17.93 15.17
N LYS A 84 -11.98 19.24 15.45
CA LYS A 84 -13.03 19.84 16.27
C LYS A 84 -14.41 19.74 15.62
N THR A 85 -14.51 19.93 14.29
CA THR A 85 -15.74 19.70 13.53
C THR A 85 -16.24 18.27 13.71
N CYS A 86 -15.35 17.28 13.55
CA CYS A 86 -15.66 15.87 13.76
C CYS A 86 -16.14 15.56 15.18
N GLN A 87 -15.47 16.11 16.22
CA GLN A 87 -15.88 15.92 17.61
C GLN A 87 -17.26 16.55 17.89
N ASN A 88 -17.53 17.73 17.35
CA ASN A 88 -18.83 18.39 17.48
C ASN A 88 -19.94 17.61 16.78
N ALA A 89 -19.69 17.12 15.56
CA ALA A 89 -20.64 16.28 14.83
C ALA A 89 -20.95 15.00 15.59
N LYS A 90 -19.93 14.34 16.15
CA LYS A 90 -20.06 13.15 17.02
C LYS A 90 -20.93 13.44 18.24
N ALA A 91 -20.65 14.54 18.95
CA ALA A 91 -21.41 14.94 20.14
C ALA A 91 -22.89 15.27 19.85
N ARG A 92 -23.19 15.70 18.62
CA ARG A 92 -24.56 16.02 18.17
C ARG A 92 -25.27 14.87 17.47
N GLY A 93 -24.63 13.70 17.31
CA GLY A 93 -25.19 12.58 16.55
C GLY A 93 -25.34 12.88 15.05
N GLN A 94 -24.47 13.74 14.51
CA GLN A 94 -24.45 14.15 13.10
C GLN A 94 -23.41 13.42 12.26
N LEU A 95 -22.66 12.47 12.85
CA LEU A 95 -21.78 11.60 12.08
C LEU A 95 -22.61 10.64 11.22
N LEU A 96 -22.27 10.58 9.95
CA LEU A 96 -22.73 9.57 9.02
C LEU A 96 -21.71 8.43 8.96
N GLU A 97 -22.17 7.25 8.57
CA GLU A 97 -21.32 6.06 8.42
C GLU A 97 -21.49 5.45 7.01
N SER A 98 -20.38 5.06 6.38
CA SER A 98 -20.35 4.16 5.22
C SER A 98 -19.81 2.81 5.66
N HIS A 99 -20.51 1.73 5.32
CA HIS A 99 -20.18 0.36 5.72
C HIS A 99 -19.76 -0.41 4.49
N GLU A 100 -18.49 -0.83 4.46
CA GLU A 100 -17.85 -1.25 3.21
C GLU A 100 -17.02 -2.50 3.46
N GLU A 101 -16.99 -3.40 2.49
CA GLU A 101 -16.19 -4.61 2.54
C GLU A 101 -15.04 -4.48 1.55
N ILE A 102 -13.82 -4.56 2.06
CA ILE A 102 -12.59 -4.48 1.27
C ILE A 102 -12.05 -5.90 1.13
N PHE A 103 -11.76 -6.29 -0.11
CA PHE A 103 -11.26 -7.62 -0.42
C PHE A 103 -10.10 -7.58 -1.42
N PHE A 104 -9.04 -8.32 -1.08
CA PHE A 104 -7.81 -8.48 -1.83
C PHE A 104 -7.63 -9.97 -2.15
N PRO A 105 -7.77 -10.38 -3.42
CA PRO A 105 -7.68 -11.79 -3.78
C PRO A 105 -6.25 -12.31 -3.61
N ALA A 106 -6.10 -13.59 -3.28
CA ALA A 106 -4.80 -14.23 -3.13
C ALA A 106 -3.87 -14.01 -4.34
N THR A 107 -2.58 -13.82 -4.07
CA THR A 107 -1.53 -13.76 -5.08
C THR A 107 -0.61 -14.97 -4.97
N MET A 108 -0.11 -15.43 -6.12
CA MET A 108 0.74 -16.62 -6.22
C MET A 108 2.24 -16.31 -6.34
N GLY A 109 2.60 -15.02 -6.30
CA GLY A 109 3.97 -14.55 -6.20
C GLY A 109 4.20 -13.23 -6.92
N CYS A 110 5.42 -12.73 -6.90
CA CYS A 110 5.82 -11.53 -7.66
C CYS A 110 6.69 -11.86 -8.87
N HIS A 111 6.65 -10.97 -9.86
CA HIS A 111 7.50 -11.07 -11.04
C HIS A 111 8.82 -10.38 -10.76
N PHE A 112 9.86 -11.12 -10.39
CA PHE A 112 11.24 -10.61 -10.33
C PHE A 112 11.82 -10.35 -11.73
N ASN A 113 12.84 -9.51 -11.82
CA ASN A 113 13.68 -9.44 -13.02
C ASN A 113 14.71 -10.57 -13.02
N LYS A 114 14.31 -11.77 -13.47
CA LYS A 114 15.18 -12.96 -13.48
C LYS A 114 16.41 -12.85 -14.38
N THR A 115 16.42 -11.90 -15.31
CA THR A 115 17.56 -11.62 -16.20
C THR A 115 18.46 -10.50 -15.69
N GLY A 116 18.06 -9.79 -14.62
CA GLY A 116 18.87 -8.74 -14.02
C GLY A 116 20.02 -9.31 -13.19
N HIS A 117 21.11 -8.55 -13.12
CA HIS A 117 22.29 -8.87 -12.31
C HIS A 117 22.63 -7.77 -11.31
N HIS A 118 22.15 -6.55 -11.54
CA HIS A 118 22.39 -5.38 -10.69
C HIS A 118 21.09 -4.87 -10.05
N VAL A 119 21.23 -4.17 -8.91
CA VAL A 119 20.11 -3.55 -8.18
C VAL A 119 19.25 -2.63 -9.04
N ASN A 120 19.79 -2.05 -10.11
CA ASN A 120 19.04 -1.14 -10.96
C ASN A 120 18.43 -1.83 -12.20
N ASP A 121 18.62 -3.14 -12.34
CA ASP A 121 18.03 -3.92 -13.43
C ASP A 121 16.58 -4.22 -13.05
N LEU A 122 15.71 -3.22 -13.16
CA LEU A 122 14.30 -3.35 -12.84
C LEU A 122 13.50 -3.82 -14.06
N ASN A 123 12.48 -4.64 -13.85
CA ASN A 123 11.50 -4.95 -14.89
C ASN A 123 10.45 -3.84 -15.02
N ALA A 124 9.46 -4.03 -15.91
CA ALA A 124 8.40 -3.05 -16.16
C ALA A 124 7.54 -2.71 -14.92
N GLN A 125 7.50 -3.58 -13.91
CA GLN A 125 6.77 -3.36 -12.65
C GLN A 125 7.64 -2.71 -11.57
N GLY A 126 8.90 -2.40 -11.89
CA GLY A 126 9.87 -1.86 -10.96
C GLY A 126 10.46 -2.89 -10.00
N ASN A 127 10.26 -4.20 -10.24
CA ASN A 127 10.85 -5.26 -9.42
C ASN A 127 12.25 -5.60 -9.93
N GLY A 128 13.19 -5.80 -9.01
CA GLY A 128 14.60 -6.06 -9.30
C GLY A 128 14.93 -7.54 -9.46
N PRO A 129 16.23 -7.87 -9.64
CA PRO A 129 16.69 -9.25 -9.58
C PRO A 129 16.61 -9.77 -8.15
N ILE A 130 16.46 -11.09 -8.04
CA ILE A 130 16.42 -11.83 -6.78
C ILE A 130 17.69 -11.55 -5.97
N LYS A 131 17.53 -11.26 -4.67
CA LYS A 131 18.66 -11.14 -3.74
C LYS A 131 18.20 -11.26 -2.29
N ASN A 132 18.65 -12.33 -1.64
CA ASN A 132 18.43 -12.61 -0.23
C ASN A 132 18.69 -11.41 0.68
N MET A 133 17.86 -11.27 1.71
CA MET A 133 17.94 -10.23 2.74
C MET A 133 17.68 -8.82 2.23
N TYR A 134 17.09 -8.65 1.06
CA TYR A 134 16.73 -7.33 0.55
C TYR A 134 15.37 -7.35 -0.11
N ILE A 135 14.50 -6.41 0.21
CA ILE A 135 13.22 -6.26 -0.48
C ILE A 135 13.49 -5.93 -1.97
N ARG A 136 13.13 -6.84 -2.87
CA ARG A 136 13.42 -6.74 -4.31
C ARG A 136 12.21 -6.73 -5.20
N ALA A 137 11.14 -7.36 -4.76
CA ALA A 137 9.91 -7.43 -5.52
C ALA A 137 8.70 -7.18 -4.62
N ARG A 138 7.59 -6.86 -5.26
CA ARG A 138 6.30 -6.73 -4.62
C ARG A 138 5.16 -7.06 -5.56
N THR A 139 4.01 -7.36 -4.96
CA THR A 139 2.69 -7.26 -5.57
C THR A 139 1.88 -6.21 -4.83
N GLU A 140 1.20 -5.34 -5.58
CA GLU A 140 0.30 -4.34 -5.03
C GLU A 140 -1.11 -4.60 -5.55
N GLN A 141 -2.09 -4.54 -4.67
CA GLN A 141 -3.50 -4.59 -5.01
C GLN A 141 -4.19 -3.39 -4.41
N TYR A 142 -5.11 -2.78 -5.16
CA TYR A 142 -5.80 -1.57 -4.74
C TYR A 142 -7.31 -1.76 -4.78
N GLN A 143 -8.00 -1.19 -3.79
CA GLN A 143 -9.45 -1.07 -3.73
C GLN A 143 -9.80 0.38 -3.41
N THR A 144 -10.62 1.00 -4.26
CA THR A 144 -11.02 2.40 -4.07
C THR A 144 -12.44 2.46 -3.58
N LEU A 145 -12.60 3.07 -2.41
CA LEU A 145 -13.90 3.48 -1.91
C LEU A 145 -14.22 4.90 -2.39
N LYS A 146 -15.41 5.09 -2.94
CA LYS A 146 -15.94 6.41 -3.25
C LYS A 146 -16.89 6.85 -2.15
N LEU A 147 -16.56 7.94 -1.47
CA LEU A 147 -17.50 8.63 -0.60
C LEU A 147 -18.31 9.65 -1.41
N LYS A 148 -19.36 10.20 -0.79
CA LYS A 148 -20.08 11.34 -1.36
C LYS A 148 -19.14 12.54 -1.54
N GLU A 149 -19.47 13.41 -2.46
CA GLU A 149 -18.77 14.70 -2.64
C GLU A 149 -18.89 15.57 -1.38
N ASN A 150 -17.91 16.45 -1.17
CA ASN A 150 -17.89 17.45 -0.09
C ASN A 150 -18.08 16.85 1.32
N VAL A 151 -17.48 15.69 1.59
CA VAL A 151 -17.46 15.11 2.95
C VAL A 151 -16.13 15.34 3.63
N THR A 152 -16.16 15.43 4.95
CA THR A 152 -14.97 15.40 5.82
C THR A 152 -14.89 14.03 6.49
N VAL A 153 -13.79 13.30 6.29
CA VAL A 153 -13.56 12.01 6.97
C VAL A 153 -13.14 12.25 8.42
N CYS A 154 -13.86 11.65 9.36
CA CYS A 154 -13.69 11.84 10.80
C CYS A 154 -13.09 10.65 11.55
N GLY A 155 -13.17 9.46 10.99
CA GLY A 155 -12.68 8.25 11.62
C GLY A 155 -12.94 7.01 10.79
N MET A 156 -12.27 5.92 11.14
CA MET A 156 -12.49 4.61 10.53
C MET A 156 -12.42 3.54 11.60
N LYS A 157 -13.32 2.55 11.51
CA LYS A 157 -13.24 1.32 12.31
C LYS A 157 -13.01 0.15 11.39
N PHE A 158 -12.06 -0.71 11.75
CA PHE A 158 -11.70 -1.87 10.97
C PHE A 158 -12.14 -3.14 11.69
N GLU A 159 -12.86 -4.00 10.98
CA GLU A 159 -13.31 -5.29 11.47
C GLU A 159 -12.70 -6.39 10.60
N PHE A 160 -11.66 -7.01 11.13
CA PHE A 160 -11.02 -8.17 10.50
C PHE A 160 -11.65 -9.45 11.05
N GLU A 161 -11.95 -10.37 10.15
CA GLU A 161 -12.32 -11.73 10.54
C GLU A 161 -11.06 -12.54 10.87
N GLU A 162 -11.25 -13.69 11.53
CA GLU A 162 -10.15 -14.65 11.65
C GLU A 162 -9.92 -15.28 10.28
N GLN A 163 -8.72 -15.12 9.74
CA GLN A 163 -8.38 -15.62 8.41
C GLN A 163 -6.99 -16.24 8.43
N SER A 164 -6.73 -17.11 7.45
CA SER A 164 -5.37 -17.60 7.24
C SER A 164 -4.54 -16.42 6.77
N MET A 165 -3.45 -16.10 7.48
CA MET A 165 -2.50 -15.08 7.06
C MET A 165 -1.27 -15.79 6.53
N GLN A 166 -1.39 -16.39 5.36
CA GLN A 166 -0.21 -16.85 4.63
C GLN A 166 0.29 -15.65 3.85
N TYR A 167 1.48 -15.16 4.17
CA TYR A 167 2.16 -14.15 3.40
C TYR A 167 3.67 -14.35 3.51
N ASP A 168 4.42 -14.06 2.47
CA ASP A 168 5.88 -14.12 2.45
C ASP A 168 6.35 -12.95 1.60
N ASP A 169 7.22 -12.05 2.01
CA ASP A 169 7.97 -11.88 3.26
C ASP A 169 7.28 -10.95 4.27
N GLU A 170 6.76 -9.83 3.76
CA GLU A 170 6.17 -8.72 4.52
C GLU A 170 4.87 -8.30 3.85
N ILE A 171 3.96 -7.78 4.67
CA ILE A 171 2.71 -7.18 4.22
C ILE A 171 2.55 -5.76 4.70
N PHE A 172 1.87 -4.96 3.89
CA PHE A 172 1.48 -3.58 4.21
C PHE A 172 0.00 -3.41 3.90
N LEU A 173 -0.71 -2.70 4.77
CA LEU A 173 -2.00 -2.10 4.46
C LEU A 173 -1.81 -0.59 4.39
N THR A 174 -2.21 0.01 3.28
CA THR A 174 -2.10 1.45 3.05
C THR A 174 -3.46 2.08 2.82
N LEU A 175 -3.56 3.38 3.06
CA LEU A 175 -4.69 4.23 2.72
C LEU A 175 -4.15 5.53 2.12
N ASN A 176 -4.49 5.79 0.85
CA ASN A 176 -4.00 6.95 0.10
C ASN A 176 -2.47 7.08 0.19
N ASP A 177 -1.79 5.96 -0.05
CA ASP A 177 -0.33 5.85 -0.01
C ASP A 177 0.33 6.14 1.37
N TYR A 178 -0.46 6.20 2.45
CA TYR A 178 0.04 6.20 3.83
C TYR A 178 -0.08 4.81 4.46
N VAL A 179 0.94 4.36 5.18
CA VAL A 179 0.95 3.04 5.82
C VAL A 179 0.04 3.04 7.06
N LEU A 180 -1.01 2.22 7.03
CA LEU A 180 -1.87 1.95 8.18
C LEU A 180 -1.27 0.87 9.07
N MET A 181 -0.74 -0.19 8.46
CA MET A 181 0.00 -1.25 9.16
C MET A 181 1.11 -1.82 8.28
N MET A 182 2.16 -2.34 8.91
CA MET A 182 3.15 -3.20 8.26
C MET A 182 3.69 -4.25 9.23
N SER A 183 3.99 -5.44 8.70
CA SER A 183 4.50 -6.57 9.51
C SER A 183 5.90 -6.32 10.08
N THR A 184 6.69 -5.41 9.53
CA THR A 184 7.95 -4.94 10.10
C THR A 184 8.02 -3.43 9.93
N ASP A 185 8.36 -2.70 10.99
CA ASP A 185 8.49 -1.24 10.93
C ASP A 185 9.74 -0.82 10.15
N TYR A 186 9.54 -0.45 8.88
CA TYR A 186 10.56 0.04 7.94
C TYR A 186 10.69 1.57 7.93
N SER A 187 9.99 2.29 8.81
CA SER A 187 10.00 3.74 8.82
C SER A 187 11.33 4.33 9.34
N GLU A 188 11.61 5.58 8.98
CA GLU A 188 12.74 6.34 9.52
C GLU A 188 12.63 6.57 11.05
N ASN A 189 11.42 6.54 11.61
CA ASN A 189 11.19 6.68 13.05
C ASN A 189 11.17 5.35 13.81
N SER A 190 11.39 4.23 13.11
CA SER A 190 11.44 2.90 13.73
C SER A 190 12.52 2.81 14.82
N PRO A 191 12.39 1.86 15.78
CA PRO A 191 13.41 1.64 16.80
C PRO A 191 14.79 1.23 16.24
N SER A 192 14.84 0.72 15.02
CA SER A 192 16.08 0.27 14.39
C SER A 192 16.85 1.44 13.76
N LYS A 193 18.13 1.57 14.15
CA LYS A 193 19.04 2.56 13.53
C LYS A 193 19.27 2.30 12.04
N LEU A 194 18.97 1.10 11.55
CA LEU A 194 19.17 0.69 10.15
C LEU A 194 18.32 1.51 9.18
N TYR A 195 17.12 1.92 9.61
CA TYR A 195 16.11 2.55 8.76
C TYR A 195 16.08 4.07 8.88
N ARG A 196 16.73 4.66 9.89
CA ARG A 196 16.70 6.11 10.19
C ARG A 196 17.01 7.05 9.02
N HIS A 197 17.78 6.60 8.02
CA HIS A 197 18.22 7.42 6.88
C HIS A 197 17.90 6.82 5.52
N ARG A 198 17.18 5.70 5.50
CA ARG A 198 16.93 4.91 4.28
C ARG A 198 15.52 4.36 4.20
N GLY A 199 14.87 4.18 5.35
CA GLY A 199 13.53 3.63 5.47
C GLY A 199 12.46 4.53 4.87
N LEU A 200 11.22 4.11 5.05
CA LEU A 200 10.07 4.88 4.60
C LEU A 200 10.02 6.24 5.32
N LYS A 201 9.82 7.29 4.52
CA LYS A 201 9.76 8.65 5.01
C LYS A 201 8.58 8.80 5.96
N VAL A 202 8.83 9.45 7.10
CA VAL A 202 7.77 9.93 7.99
C VAL A 202 7.63 11.42 7.76
N ASN A 203 6.45 11.86 7.31
CA ASN A 203 6.21 13.27 7.03
C ASN A 203 6.06 14.09 8.33
N ASP A 204 5.92 15.40 8.18
CA ASP A 204 5.82 16.34 9.31
C ASP A 204 4.56 16.12 10.17
N TYR A 205 3.58 15.35 9.67
CA TYR A 205 2.36 14.95 10.39
C TYR A 205 2.50 13.64 11.15
N GLY A 206 3.67 12.99 11.07
CA GLY A 206 3.93 11.68 11.68
C GLY A 206 3.37 10.50 10.89
N LEU A 207 2.96 10.70 9.63
CA LEU A 207 2.46 9.64 8.76
C LEU A 207 3.62 9.01 7.98
N THR A 208 3.67 7.68 7.94
CA THR A 208 4.65 6.95 7.14
C THR A 208 4.15 6.85 5.70
N GLU A 209 4.89 7.45 4.78
CA GLU A 209 4.61 7.44 3.34
C GLU A 209 5.04 6.09 2.73
N TYR A 210 4.12 5.39 2.07
CA TYR A 210 4.44 4.23 1.26
C TYR A 210 5.12 4.67 -0.04
N LYS A 211 6.28 4.09 -0.34
CA LYS A 211 7.02 4.36 -1.56
C LYS A 211 7.84 3.16 -1.97
N TRP A 212 7.70 2.72 -3.21
CA TRP A 212 8.44 1.57 -3.71
C TRP A 212 9.88 1.89 -4.10
N LEU A 213 10.09 2.89 -4.98
CA LEU A 213 11.42 3.24 -5.52
C LEU A 213 11.86 4.64 -5.12
N GLY A 214 13.17 4.89 -5.24
CA GLY A 214 13.79 6.19 -5.03
C GLY A 214 14.26 6.41 -3.60
N LYS A 215 14.48 7.67 -3.22
CA LYS A 215 14.90 8.02 -1.86
C LYS A 215 13.78 7.71 -0.86
N ASN A 216 14.16 7.12 0.27
CA ASN A 216 13.29 6.75 1.39
C ASN A 216 12.14 5.85 0.94
N SER A 217 12.50 4.70 0.37
CA SER A 217 11.58 3.75 -0.25
C SER A 217 11.88 2.33 0.22
N LEU A 218 10.97 1.39 -0.03
CA LEU A 218 11.10 0.00 0.38
C LEU A 218 12.13 -0.78 -0.45
N TYR A 219 12.25 -0.48 -1.75
CA TYR A 219 13.12 -1.23 -2.62
C TYR A 219 14.57 -1.19 -2.12
N ASN A 220 15.19 -2.36 -2.07
CA ASN A 220 16.57 -2.55 -1.63
C ASN A 220 16.81 -2.20 -0.14
N LEU A 221 15.75 -2.09 0.68
CA LEU A 221 15.91 -2.14 2.13
C LEU A 221 16.35 -3.54 2.57
N ASP A 222 17.20 -3.55 3.59
CA ASP A 222 17.64 -4.78 4.25
C ASP A 222 16.44 -5.41 4.97
N TYR A 223 16.26 -6.69 4.74
CA TYR A 223 15.19 -7.49 5.27
C TYR A 223 15.64 -8.16 6.57
N ASN A 224 15.00 -7.83 7.69
CA ASN A 224 15.30 -8.52 8.94
C ASN A 224 14.07 -8.60 9.86
N ARG A 225 13.38 -9.76 9.74
CA ARG A 225 12.13 -10.14 10.45
C ARG A 225 12.18 -9.99 11.99
N TYR A 226 13.35 -9.78 12.58
CA TYR A 226 13.55 -9.76 14.04
C TYR A 226 14.05 -8.42 14.60
N LEU A 227 14.34 -7.43 13.75
CA LEU A 227 14.92 -6.17 14.23
C LEU A 227 13.91 -5.16 14.73
N THR A 228 12.74 -5.07 14.10
CA THR A 228 11.72 -4.08 14.46
C THR A 228 10.37 -4.72 14.75
N PRO A 229 9.58 -4.12 15.65
CA PRO A 229 8.22 -4.57 15.89
C PRO A 229 7.34 -4.33 14.66
N HIS A 230 6.15 -4.94 14.66
CA HIS A 230 5.07 -4.52 13.77
C HIS A 230 4.75 -3.04 13.98
N TYR A 231 4.36 -2.36 12.91
CA TYR A 231 3.89 -0.99 12.95
C TYR A 231 2.38 -0.94 12.69
N CYS A 232 1.68 -0.14 13.49
CA CYS A 232 0.34 0.35 13.16
C CYS A 232 0.23 1.84 13.49
N LEU A 233 -0.37 2.59 12.58
CA LEU A 233 -0.49 4.04 12.64
C LEU A 233 -1.11 4.53 13.97
N GLY A 234 -0.43 5.45 14.65
CA GLY A 234 -0.94 6.12 15.86
C GLY A 234 -1.09 5.23 17.11
N THR A 235 -0.69 3.96 17.07
CA THR A 235 -0.88 3.04 18.20
C THR A 235 0.37 2.87 19.07
N GLY A 236 1.54 3.28 18.57
CA GLY A 236 2.83 2.98 19.19
C GLY A 236 3.05 1.47 19.34
N LEU A 237 3.70 1.04 20.42
CA LEU A 237 3.96 -0.38 20.70
C LEU A 237 2.79 -1.09 21.42
N ASN A 238 1.58 -0.53 21.38
CA ASN A 238 0.44 -1.07 22.12
C ASN A 238 -0.18 -2.27 21.40
N LYS A 239 0.26 -3.48 21.79
CA LYS A 239 -0.24 -4.76 21.26
C LYS A 239 -1.75 -4.98 21.39
N LYS A 240 -2.45 -4.24 22.27
CA LYS A 240 -3.91 -4.33 22.38
C LYS A 240 -4.63 -3.56 21.27
N LYS A 241 -3.96 -2.61 20.63
CA LYS A 241 -4.49 -1.78 19.54
C LYS A 241 -3.94 -2.20 18.17
N CYS A 242 -2.77 -2.79 18.16
CA CYS A 242 -2.07 -3.24 16.96
C CYS A 242 -1.68 -4.71 17.13
N HIS A 243 -2.22 -5.58 16.29
CA HIS A 243 -1.77 -6.95 16.18
C HIS A 243 -1.75 -7.38 14.72
N VAL A 244 -0.59 -7.84 14.27
CA VAL A 244 -0.40 -8.46 12.96
C VAL A 244 0.00 -9.91 13.26
N PRO A 245 -0.78 -10.92 12.83
CA PRO A 245 -0.35 -12.32 12.93
C PRO A 245 0.96 -12.51 12.18
N LYS A 246 1.82 -13.42 12.66
CA LYS A 246 3.04 -13.72 11.92
C LYS A 246 2.70 -14.40 10.60
N THR A 247 3.65 -14.39 9.68
CA THR A 247 3.57 -15.18 8.46
C THR A 247 3.21 -16.64 8.77
N GLN A 248 2.37 -17.24 7.93
CA GLN A 248 1.91 -18.63 8.00
C GLN A 248 1.08 -18.99 9.25
N GLU A 249 0.70 -18.01 10.06
CA GLU A 249 -0.20 -18.23 11.19
C GLU A 249 -1.66 -17.91 10.81
N LYS A 250 -2.60 -18.65 11.41
CA LYS A 250 -4.01 -18.23 11.41
C LYS A 250 -4.20 -17.21 12.51
N GLY A 251 -4.85 -16.10 12.19
CA GLY A 251 -5.09 -15.06 13.17
C GLY A 251 -5.96 -13.94 12.64
N ARG A 252 -6.31 -13.05 13.56
CA ARG A 252 -7.06 -11.84 13.25
C ARG A 252 -6.13 -10.65 13.35
N ILE A 253 -6.06 -9.83 12.29
CA ILE A 253 -5.43 -8.52 12.38
C ILE A 253 -6.25 -7.63 13.32
N LYS A 254 -5.56 -6.88 14.16
CA LYS A 254 -6.20 -5.86 14.99
C LYS A 254 -5.59 -4.49 14.69
N LEU A 255 -6.45 -3.54 14.36
CA LEU A 255 -6.06 -2.19 13.97
C LEU A 255 -7.03 -1.15 14.57
N ASP A 256 -6.67 -0.61 15.73
CA ASP A 256 -7.41 0.45 16.42
C ASP A 256 -6.69 1.81 16.19
N ILE A 257 -6.85 2.40 15.01
CA ILE A 257 -6.22 3.69 14.66
C ILE A 257 -6.98 4.86 15.31
N PRO A 258 -6.30 5.82 15.95
CA PRO A 258 -6.96 7.01 16.49
C PRO A 258 -7.62 7.87 15.39
N ASP A 259 -8.83 8.37 15.66
CA ASP A 259 -9.60 9.25 14.77
C ASP A 259 -8.74 10.40 14.17
N LEU A 260 -7.87 11.01 14.99
CA LEU A 260 -7.00 12.12 14.55
C LEU A 260 -6.05 11.72 13.41
N GLU A 261 -5.53 10.49 13.41
CA GLU A 261 -4.63 10.04 12.33
C GLU A 261 -5.41 9.82 11.02
N ILE A 262 -6.64 9.34 11.11
CA ILE A 262 -7.53 9.21 9.95
C ILE A 262 -7.91 10.58 9.39
N VAL A 263 -8.20 11.56 10.25
CA VAL A 263 -8.49 12.95 9.84
C VAL A 263 -7.31 13.55 9.05
N LYS A 264 -6.06 13.34 9.50
CA LYS A 264 -4.87 13.81 8.77
C LYS A 264 -4.81 13.22 7.35
N ILE A 265 -5.02 11.90 7.21
CA ILE A 265 -5.03 11.24 5.90
C ILE A 265 -6.16 11.78 5.01
N GLY A 266 -7.36 11.96 5.58
CA GLY A 266 -8.50 12.54 4.87
C GLY A 266 -8.19 13.92 4.29
N LEU A 267 -7.61 14.82 5.09
CA LEU A 267 -7.26 16.17 4.66
C LEU A 267 -6.18 16.21 3.58
N LEU A 268 -5.16 15.36 3.69
CA LEU A 268 -4.11 15.28 2.68
C LEU A 268 -4.68 14.79 1.34
N ASN A 269 -5.57 13.80 1.38
CA ASN A 269 -6.26 13.31 0.21
C ASN A 269 -7.18 14.36 -0.44
N GLU A 270 -7.91 15.13 0.36
CA GLU A 270 -8.73 16.25 -0.14
C GLU A 270 -7.88 17.31 -0.86
N LYS A 271 -6.68 17.63 -0.33
CA LYS A 271 -5.75 18.56 -0.98
C LYS A 271 -5.23 18.04 -2.33
N GLU A 272 -4.98 16.74 -2.43
CA GLU A 272 -4.58 16.10 -3.68
C GLU A 272 -5.74 16.01 -4.70
N ALA A 273 -6.97 15.83 -4.22
CA ALA A 273 -8.19 15.66 -5.03
C ALA A 273 -8.87 16.97 -5.45
N ARG A 274 -8.24 18.14 -5.25
CA ARG A 274 -8.83 19.48 -5.46
C ARG A 274 -9.43 19.75 -6.85
N SER A 275 -9.15 18.91 -7.85
CA SER A 275 -9.73 19.03 -9.18
C SER A 275 -11.05 18.27 -9.38
N THR A 276 -11.38 17.31 -8.53
CA THR A 276 -12.50 16.38 -8.79
C THR A 276 -13.66 16.46 -7.81
N HIS A 277 -13.53 17.14 -6.65
CA HIS A 277 -14.52 17.14 -5.54
C HIS A 277 -14.91 15.76 -4.97
N ASP A 278 -14.51 14.68 -5.64
CA ASP A 278 -14.65 13.30 -5.21
C ASP A 278 -13.66 12.95 -4.10
N THR A 279 -14.18 12.49 -2.96
CA THR A 279 -13.34 11.92 -1.91
C THR A 279 -13.16 10.42 -2.17
N HIS A 280 -11.98 10.07 -2.70
CA HIS A 280 -11.58 8.68 -2.91
C HIS A 280 -10.69 8.20 -1.78
N LEU A 281 -11.02 7.05 -1.20
CA LEU A 281 -10.19 6.36 -0.21
C LEU A 281 -9.62 5.10 -0.88
N LYS A 282 -8.35 5.16 -1.27
CA LYS A 282 -7.62 4.08 -1.94
C LYS A 282 -6.93 3.21 -0.89
N PHE A 283 -7.52 2.07 -0.59
CA PHE A 283 -6.85 1.02 0.20
C PHE A 283 -5.87 0.26 -0.68
N GLY A 284 -4.65 0.08 -0.19
CA GLY A 284 -3.63 -0.75 -0.85
C GLY A 284 -3.22 -1.91 0.03
N PHE A 285 -3.10 -3.10 -0.55
CA PHE A 285 -2.48 -4.25 0.08
C PHE A 285 -1.20 -4.59 -0.69
N VAL A 286 -0.08 -4.63 0.01
CA VAL A 286 1.23 -4.87 -0.59
C VAL A 286 1.86 -6.09 0.07
N ALA A 287 2.29 -7.05 -0.74
CA ALA A 287 3.14 -8.15 -0.30
C ALA A 287 4.51 -8.02 -0.98
N THR A 288 5.59 -8.26 -0.24
CA THR A 288 6.98 -8.07 -0.74
C THR A 288 7.76 -9.38 -0.78
N GLY A 289 8.93 -9.38 -1.43
CA GLY A 289 9.77 -10.55 -1.64
C GLY A 289 11.25 -10.22 -1.80
N ASP A 290 12.14 -11.12 -1.38
CA ASP A 290 13.60 -11.00 -1.54
C ASP A 290 14.26 -12.10 -2.39
N ASP A 291 14.14 -13.38 -2.02
CA ASP A 291 14.68 -14.52 -2.78
C ASP A 291 14.07 -15.93 -2.61
N ASP A 292 12.93 -16.11 -1.94
CA ASP A 292 12.38 -17.45 -1.76
C ASP A 292 11.77 -17.99 -3.07
N THR A 293 12.47 -18.98 -3.65
CA THR A 293 12.03 -19.73 -4.84
C THR A 293 11.96 -21.23 -4.55
N ASN A 294 10.95 -21.92 -5.08
CA ASN A 294 10.87 -23.39 -5.06
C ASN A 294 10.71 -23.97 -6.47
N ALA A 295 10.57 -25.30 -6.55
CA ALA A 295 10.38 -26.04 -7.79
C ALA A 295 9.14 -25.60 -8.60
N GLU A 296 8.18 -24.90 -7.97
CA GLU A 296 6.92 -24.45 -8.56
C GLU A 296 6.97 -22.97 -8.98
N GLY A 297 8.08 -22.26 -8.70
CA GLY A 297 8.29 -20.86 -9.06
C GLY A 297 8.66 -20.00 -7.85
N ASP A 298 8.42 -18.70 -7.98
CA ASP A 298 8.70 -17.71 -6.93
C ASP A 298 7.65 -17.88 -5.80
N ILE A 299 8.09 -18.06 -4.56
CA ILE A 299 7.23 -18.19 -3.37
C ILE A 299 6.96 -16.82 -2.75
N ASP A 300 7.91 -15.91 -2.92
CA ASP A 300 7.83 -14.52 -2.52
C ASP A 300 6.62 -13.75 -3.03
N CYS A 301 6.20 -12.77 -2.24
CA CYS A 301 5.03 -11.92 -2.45
C CYS A 301 3.70 -12.68 -2.53
N ARG A 302 3.67 -13.96 -2.13
CA ARG A 302 2.42 -14.71 -2.00
C ARG A 302 1.64 -14.15 -0.83
N HIS A 303 0.33 -14.08 -1.00
CA HIS A 303 -0.57 -14.00 0.14
C HIS A 303 -1.88 -14.74 -0.11
N SER A 304 -2.51 -15.23 0.95
CA SER A 304 -3.88 -15.75 0.91
C SER A 304 -4.91 -14.63 0.70
N ASP A 305 -6.15 -15.01 0.39
CA ASP A 305 -7.26 -14.06 0.33
C ASP A 305 -7.30 -13.23 1.62
N PHE A 306 -7.40 -11.92 1.47
CA PHE A 306 -7.35 -10.98 2.58
C PHE A 306 -8.53 -10.02 2.49
N GLY A 307 -9.34 -9.96 3.55
CA GLY A 307 -10.50 -9.07 3.59
C GLY A 307 -10.80 -8.50 4.96
N PHE A 308 -11.52 -7.39 4.97
CA PHE A 308 -12.02 -6.73 6.18
C PHE A 308 -13.22 -5.85 5.88
N LYS A 309 -14.03 -5.62 6.90
CA LYS A 309 -15.06 -4.57 6.86
C LYS A 309 -14.49 -3.28 7.41
N VAL A 310 -14.84 -2.17 6.80
CA VAL A 310 -14.49 -0.83 7.26
C VAL A 310 -15.75 0.01 7.43
N ILE A 311 -15.85 0.67 8.58
CA ILE A 311 -16.89 1.65 8.86
C ILE A 311 -16.23 3.02 8.80
N VAL A 312 -16.49 3.76 7.73
CA VAL A 312 -15.98 5.12 7.54
C VAL A 312 -16.95 6.10 8.16
N GLN A 313 -16.49 6.88 9.14
CA GLN A 313 -17.28 7.91 9.80
C GLN A 313 -16.96 9.27 9.18
N TYR A 314 -17.98 10.03 8.75
CA TYR A 314 -17.79 11.30 8.05
C TYR A 314 -18.89 12.32 8.38
N VAL A 315 -18.67 13.58 8.00
CA VAL A 315 -19.67 14.66 8.02
C VAL A 315 -19.82 15.22 6.61
N GLU A 316 -21.03 15.59 6.21
CA GLU A 316 -21.26 16.36 4.98
C GLU A 316 -20.97 17.84 5.25
N ASN A 317 -20.13 18.46 4.41
CA ASN A 317 -19.85 19.88 4.48
C ASN A 317 -21.00 20.66 3.81
N PRO A 318 -21.47 21.77 4.41
CA PRO A 318 -22.60 22.54 3.91
C PRO A 318 -22.32 23.31 2.61
#